data_AF-A0A552UY43-F1
#
_entry.id   AF-A0A552UY43-F1
#
_cell.length_a   1.000
_cell.length_b   1.000
_cell.length_c   1.000
_cell.angle_alpha   90.00
_cell.angle_beta   90.00
_cell.angle_gamma   90.00
#
_symmetry.space_group_name_H-M   'P 1'
#
loop_
_entity.id
_entity.type
_entity.pdbx_description
1 polymer ?
#
loop_
_entity_poly.entity_id
_entity_poly.type
_entity_poly.pdbx_seq_one_letter_code
_entity_poly.pdbx_strand_id
1 'polypeptide(L)'
;MKSKLTLQERLKDLRVERNLNLEELSGLTGISKSALGSYENDDYKEINHGNLITLAKFYNVSIDYLFCLTENKNHLNTDLTNLHLSDSMIDLLLSGSINNRLLCEIATHNKFKELIADTEIFVDGIATKRFNDLNSSLESVRNEIISQNSEIENDYTLKTLSAAQIKEEDFFCHVTHKTWDIILKDIRKNHEHDIDSIPEDDNTLSLQKVRQIMLSSGNNLDKFIEIFCNSFQLKYKRLSEDEKDFLRKLFKKSPIIKNSGLKFRKKKK
;
A
#
# COMPACT_ATOMS: atom_id res chain seq x y z
N MET A 1 -2.15 10.61 -0.05
CA MET A 1 -2.24 10.44 1.44
C MET A 1 -2.08 11.76 2.24
N LYS A 2 -2.84 12.81 1.88
CA LYS A 2 -3.15 13.91 2.82
C LYS A 2 -4.67 14.13 2.81
N SER A 3 -5.43 13.13 3.25
CA SER A 3 -6.84 13.35 3.63
C SER A 3 -6.84 13.62 5.13
N LYS A 4 -6.61 14.88 5.51
CA LYS A 4 -6.95 15.33 6.86
C LYS A 4 -8.47 15.32 6.89
N LEU A 5 -9.07 14.38 7.63
CA LEU A 5 -10.54 14.31 7.75
C LEU A 5 -11.07 15.69 8.15
N THR A 6 -12.12 16.16 7.50
CA THR A 6 -12.73 17.44 7.86
C THR A 6 -13.60 17.31 9.11
N LEU A 7 -13.88 18.43 9.77
CA LEU A 7 -14.83 18.49 10.90
C LEU A 7 -16.20 17.92 10.50
N GLN A 8 -16.61 18.17 9.26
CA GLN A 8 -17.90 17.77 8.69
C GLN A 8 -17.97 16.24 8.52
N GLU A 9 -16.93 15.65 7.94
CA GLU A 9 -16.77 14.20 7.84
C GLU A 9 -16.74 13.55 9.24
N ARG A 10 -16.00 14.13 10.19
CA ARG A 10 -15.92 13.65 11.59
C ARG A 10 -17.29 13.62 12.28
N LEU A 11 -18.11 14.66 12.06
CA LEU A 11 -19.47 14.73 12.62
C LEU A 11 -20.39 13.67 12.03
N LYS A 12 -20.29 13.45 10.71
CA LYS A 12 -21.05 12.42 10.00
C LYS A 12 -20.66 11.02 10.48
N ASP A 13 -19.36 10.75 10.63
CA ASP A 13 -18.85 9.47 11.11
C ASP A 13 -19.36 9.16 12.52
N LEU A 14 -19.30 10.15 13.44
CA LEU A 14 -19.82 9.99 14.81
C LEU A 14 -21.33 9.69 14.85
N ARG A 15 -22.10 10.27 13.93
CA ARG A 15 -23.54 9.97 13.82
C ARG A 15 -23.77 8.54 13.31
N VAL A 16 -23.05 8.14 12.26
CA VAL A 16 -23.15 6.81 11.65
C VAL A 16 -22.69 5.72 12.62
N GLU A 17 -21.62 5.94 13.38
CA GLU A 17 -21.12 5.03 14.43
C GLU A 17 -22.20 4.71 15.48
N ARG A 18 -23.08 5.68 15.77
CA ARG A 18 -24.20 5.50 16.70
C ARG A 18 -25.50 5.02 16.04
N ASN A 19 -25.48 4.71 14.74
CA ASN A 19 -26.65 4.31 13.95
C ASN A 19 -27.83 5.31 14.02
N LEU A 20 -27.52 6.61 14.13
CA LEU A 20 -28.54 7.65 14.25
C LEU A 20 -28.88 8.28 12.90
N ASN A 21 -30.16 8.54 12.66
CA ASN A 21 -30.58 9.42 11.58
C ASN A 21 -30.55 10.90 12.03
N LEU A 22 -30.65 11.84 11.07
CA LEU A 22 -30.61 13.28 11.38
C LEU A 22 -31.82 13.75 12.22
N GLU A 23 -32.95 13.04 12.17
CA GLU A 23 -34.15 13.38 12.94
C GLU A 23 -34.00 12.97 14.42
N GLU A 24 -33.46 11.79 14.66
CA GLU A 24 -33.13 11.27 15.99
C GLU A 24 -32.03 12.12 16.63
N LEU A 25 -30.97 12.45 15.88
CA LEU A 25 -29.93 13.34 16.38
C LEU A 25 -30.49 14.72 16.71
N SER A 26 -31.42 15.23 15.89
CA SER A 26 -32.10 16.50 16.15
C SER A 26 -32.92 16.46 17.43
N GLY A 27 -33.69 15.39 17.66
CA GLY A 27 -34.48 15.19 18.88
C GLY A 27 -33.62 15.06 20.14
N LEU A 28 -32.45 14.44 20.04
CA LEU A 28 -31.55 14.22 21.17
C LEU A 28 -30.69 15.44 21.52
N THR A 29 -30.27 16.22 20.52
CA THR A 29 -29.36 17.37 20.70
C THR A 29 -30.08 18.71 20.78
N GLY A 30 -31.35 18.77 20.35
CA GLY A 30 -32.11 20.02 20.23
C GLY A 30 -31.67 20.91 19.05
N ILE A 31 -30.73 20.45 18.21
CA ILE A 31 -30.27 21.15 17.01
C ILE A 31 -31.21 20.78 15.85
N SER A 32 -31.63 21.73 15.03
CA SER A 32 -32.55 21.44 13.92
C SER A 32 -31.92 20.48 12.90
N LYS A 33 -32.75 19.60 12.32
CA LYS A 33 -32.36 18.66 11.24
C LYS A 33 -31.63 19.38 10.08
N SER A 34 -32.09 20.57 9.70
CA SER A 34 -31.49 21.36 8.63
C SER A 34 -30.11 21.90 8.99
N ALA A 35 -29.89 22.29 10.26
CA ALA A 35 -28.59 22.71 10.74
C ALA A 35 -27.61 21.53 10.78
N LEU A 36 -28.01 20.38 11.34
CA LEU A 36 -27.19 19.16 11.36
C LEU A 36 -26.82 18.69 9.96
N GLY A 37 -27.78 18.62 9.04
CA GLY A 37 -27.51 18.28 7.65
C GLY A 37 -26.57 19.27 6.96
N SER A 38 -26.62 20.54 7.34
CA SER A 38 -25.68 21.54 6.84
C SER A 38 -24.29 21.46 7.47
N TYR A 39 -24.16 20.91 8.68
CA TYR A 39 -22.88 20.73 9.37
C TYR A 39 -22.12 19.50 8.87
N GLU A 40 -22.83 18.50 8.35
CA GLU A 40 -22.23 17.27 7.78
C GLU A 40 -21.93 17.38 6.27
N ASN A 41 -22.33 18.48 5.62
CA ASN A 41 -22.05 18.73 4.20
C ASN A 41 -20.74 19.50 4.02
N ASP A 42 -20.05 19.29 2.89
CA ASP A 42 -18.78 19.97 2.54
C ASP A 42 -18.90 21.48 2.26
N ASP A 43 -20.10 22.04 2.35
CA ASP A 43 -20.30 23.48 2.37
C ASP A 43 -19.81 24.00 3.72
N TYR A 44 -18.62 24.60 3.75
CA TYR A 44 -17.94 25.22 4.91
C TYR A 44 -18.80 26.27 5.64
N LYS A 45 -19.91 25.86 6.25
CA LYS A 45 -20.75 26.69 7.09
C LYS A 45 -20.21 26.71 8.49
N GLU A 46 -20.22 27.91 9.07
CA GLU A 46 -19.83 28.13 10.45
C GLU A 46 -20.80 27.40 11.40
N ILE A 47 -20.24 26.54 12.24
CA ILE A 47 -20.97 25.90 13.32
C ILE A 47 -20.88 26.81 14.55
N ASN A 48 -22.03 27.15 15.12
CA ASN A 48 -22.07 27.93 16.36
C ASN A 48 -21.35 27.16 17.48
N HIS A 49 -20.47 27.84 18.22
CA HIS A 49 -19.75 27.30 19.38
C HIS A 49 -20.68 26.60 20.39
N GLY A 50 -21.90 27.11 20.60
CA GLY A 50 -22.89 26.46 21.46
C GLY A 50 -23.30 25.07 20.96
N ASN A 51 -23.53 24.95 19.64
CA ASN A 51 -23.87 23.67 19.01
C ASN A 51 -22.68 22.70 19.01
N LEU A 52 -21.46 23.21 18.83
CA LEU A 52 -20.23 22.40 18.95
C LEU A 52 -20.08 21.81 20.35
N ILE A 53 -20.32 22.60 21.41
CA ILE A 53 -20.28 22.11 22.79
C ILE A 53 -21.36 21.05 23.03
N THR A 54 -22.59 21.28 22.54
CA THR A 54 -23.68 20.30 22.66
C THR A 54 -23.35 18.99 21.96
N LEU A 55 -22.80 19.04 20.74
CA LEU A 55 -22.38 17.85 19.99
C LEU A 55 -21.20 17.14 20.68
N ALA A 56 -20.20 17.87 21.16
CA ALA A 56 -19.07 17.32 21.91
C ALA A 56 -19.55 16.57 23.17
N LYS A 57 -20.46 17.17 23.94
CA LYS A 57 -21.07 16.53 25.12
C LYS A 57 -21.91 15.32 24.75
N PHE A 58 -22.72 15.42 23.70
CA PHE A 58 -23.56 14.32 23.24
C PHE A 58 -22.72 13.11 22.81
N TYR A 59 -21.68 13.34 22.02
CA TYR A 59 -20.77 12.29 21.56
C TYR A 59 -19.76 11.83 22.61
N ASN A 60 -19.66 12.56 23.73
CA ASN A 60 -18.67 12.36 24.79
C ASN A 60 -17.24 12.39 24.25
N VAL A 61 -16.93 13.40 23.45
CA VAL A 61 -15.62 13.62 22.81
C VAL A 61 -15.11 15.03 23.10
N SER A 62 -13.80 15.28 22.97
CA SER A 62 -13.26 16.64 23.04
C SER A 62 -13.59 17.45 21.80
N ILE A 63 -13.56 18.78 21.97
CA ILE A 63 -13.62 19.72 20.86
C ILE A 63 -12.41 19.49 19.92
N ASP A 64 -11.22 19.25 20.47
CA ASP A 64 -10.02 18.95 19.68
C ASP A 64 -10.21 17.73 18.77
N TYR A 65 -10.94 16.70 19.24
CA TYR A 65 -11.26 15.53 18.44
C TYR A 65 -12.24 15.85 17.31
N LEU A 66 -13.27 16.67 17.58
CA LEU A 66 -14.21 17.13 16.54
C LEU A 66 -13.48 17.92 15.44
N PHE A 67 -12.57 18.81 15.82
CA PHE A 67 -11.81 19.64 14.88
C PHE A 67 -10.66 18.88 14.18
N CYS A 68 -10.56 17.56 14.36
CA CYS A 68 -9.49 16.73 13.81
C CYS A 68 -8.09 17.28 14.18
N LEU A 69 -7.98 17.87 15.37
CA LEU A 69 -6.71 18.27 15.98
C LEU A 69 -6.07 17.09 16.74
N THR A 70 -6.89 16.12 17.14
CA THR A 70 -6.44 14.84 17.71
C THR A 70 -7.29 13.69 17.17
N GLU A 71 -6.67 12.51 17.01
CA GLU A 71 -7.37 11.25 16.75
C GLU A 71 -7.78 10.54 18.07
N ASN A 72 -7.38 11.06 19.23
CA ASN A 72 -7.68 10.47 20.53
C ASN A 72 -9.10 10.84 20.98
N LYS A 73 -10.05 9.93 20.74
CA LYS A 73 -11.47 10.11 21.12
C LYS A 73 -11.69 10.10 22.64
N ASN A 74 -11.10 9.12 23.34
CA ASN A 74 -11.40 8.84 24.76
C ASN A 74 -10.18 8.92 25.69
N HIS A 75 -9.00 9.18 25.14
CA HIS A 75 -7.70 8.95 25.81
C HIS A 75 -6.89 10.24 25.97
N LEU A 76 -7.59 11.36 26.22
CA LEU A 76 -6.99 12.67 26.46
C LEU A 76 -6.12 12.59 27.72
N ASN A 77 -4.82 12.82 27.57
CA ASN A 77 -3.80 12.71 28.64
C ASN A 77 -3.57 11.28 29.16
N THR A 78 -3.59 10.27 28.28
CA THR A 78 -3.03 8.96 28.64
C THR A 78 -1.56 9.13 28.98
N ASP A 79 -1.17 8.69 30.17
CA ASP A 79 0.22 8.72 30.60
C ASP A 79 1.08 7.87 29.65
N LEU A 80 2.14 8.47 29.11
CA LEU A 80 3.08 7.82 28.21
C LEU A 80 3.76 6.62 28.88
N THR A 81 3.91 6.64 30.21
CA THR A 81 4.48 5.53 30.98
C THR A 81 3.69 4.23 30.81
N ASN A 82 2.35 4.33 30.70
CA ASN A 82 1.47 3.18 30.52
C ASN A 82 1.58 2.56 29.12
N LEU A 83 2.16 3.28 28.15
CA LEU A 83 2.35 2.80 26.78
C LEU A 83 3.68 2.05 26.60
N HIS A 84 4.55 2.04 27.62
CA HIS A 84 5.88 1.41 27.58
C HIS A 84 6.74 1.84 26.38
N LEU A 85 6.57 3.08 25.92
CA LEU A 85 7.37 3.66 24.84
C LEU A 85 8.70 4.18 25.40
N SER A 86 9.80 3.87 24.72
CA SER A 86 11.10 4.48 25.02
C SER A 86 11.16 5.93 24.56
N ASP A 87 12.07 6.73 25.14
CA ASP A 87 12.32 8.11 24.73
C ASP A 87 12.62 8.20 23.22
N SER A 88 13.42 7.27 22.69
CA SER A 88 13.72 7.18 21.26
C SER A 88 12.49 6.98 20.38
N MET A 89 11.51 6.22 20.84
CA MET A 89 10.26 5.98 20.11
C MET A 89 9.36 7.22 20.18
N ILE A 90 9.32 7.90 21.31
CA ILE A 90 8.59 9.17 21.48
C ILE A 90 9.16 10.22 20.53
N ASP A 91 10.49 10.39 20.52
CA ASP A 91 11.18 11.32 19.61
C ASP A 91 10.88 11.00 18.15
N LEU A 92 10.89 9.72 17.77
CA LEU A 92 10.54 9.27 16.41
C LEU A 92 9.10 9.67 16.05
N LEU A 93 8.14 9.38 16.92
CA LEU A 93 6.73 9.71 16.71
C LEU A 93 6.50 11.23 16.61
N LEU A 94 7.23 12.03 17.38
CA LEU A 94 7.13 13.49 17.39
C LEU A 94 7.87 14.16 16.23
N SER A 95 8.91 13.51 15.69
CA SER A 95 9.79 14.08 14.66
C SER A 95 9.08 14.42 13.34
N GLY A 96 7.93 13.81 13.07
CA GLY A 96 7.24 13.90 11.77
C GLY A 96 7.99 13.19 10.63
N SER A 97 9.05 12.44 10.94
CA SER A 97 9.85 11.70 9.94
C SER A 97 9.16 10.43 9.43
N ILE A 98 8.17 9.93 10.16
CA ILE A 98 7.38 8.76 9.81
C ILE A 98 5.89 9.10 9.67
N ASN A 99 5.18 8.33 8.85
CA ASN A 99 3.74 8.46 8.70
C ASN A 99 3.02 7.76 9.87
N ASN A 100 2.80 8.49 10.96
CA ASN A 100 2.13 7.98 12.16
C ASN A 100 0.74 7.41 11.87
N ARG A 101 0.00 7.97 10.89
CA ARG A 101 -1.31 7.43 10.50
C ARG A 101 -1.17 6.01 9.94
N LEU A 102 -0.22 5.81 9.01
CA LEU A 102 0.05 4.49 8.43
C LEU A 102 0.54 3.50 9.51
N LEU A 103 1.40 3.95 10.43
CA LEU A 103 1.82 3.14 11.57
C LEU A 103 0.63 2.67 12.41
N CYS A 104 -0.31 3.56 12.72
CA CYS A 104 -1.52 3.22 13.44
C CYS A 104 -2.40 2.22 12.66
N GLU A 105 -2.56 2.38 11.35
CA GLU A 105 -3.31 1.45 10.50
C GLU A 105 -2.70 0.04 10.51
N ILE A 106 -1.36 -0.04 10.47
CA ILE A 106 -0.63 -1.31 10.61
C ILE A 106 -0.85 -1.90 12.00
N ALA A 107 -0.64 -1.11 13.06
CA ALA A 107 -0.70 -1.57 14.45
C ALA A 107 -2.12 -2.00 14.88
N THR A 108 -3.16 -1.43 14.27
CA THR A 108 -4.57 -1.73 14.56
C THR A 108 -5.15 -2.84 13.67
N HIS A 109 -4.38 -3.36 12.71
CA HIS A 109 -4.81 -4.46 11.86
C HIS A 109 -5.10 -5.73 12.68
N ASN A 110 -6.14 -6.49 12.31
CA ASN A 110 -6.56 -7.69 13.05
C ASN A 110 -5.46 -8.78 13.14
N LYS A 111 -4.59 -8.85 12.14
CA LYS A 111 -3.41 -9.73 12.04
C LYS A 111 -2.14 -9.18 12.71
N PHE A 112 -2.14 -7.95 13.20
CA PHE A 112 -0.93 -7.35 13.79
C PHE A 112 -0.49 -8.09 15.06
N LYS A 113 -1.44 -8.52 15.89
CA LYS A 113 -1.14 -9.33 17.09
C LYS A 113 -0.46 -10.65 16.76
N GLU A 114 -0.90 -11.30 15.69
CA GLU A 114 -0.29 -12.55 15.17
C GLU A 114 1.13 -12.26 14.68
N LEU A 115 1.32 -11.19 13.90
CA LEU A 115 2.65 -10.77 13.44
C LEU A 115 3.62 -10.51 14.59
N ILE A 116 3.19 -9.79 15.64
CA ILE A 116 4.05 -9.50 16.80
C ILE A 116 4.40 -10.77 17.56
N ALA A 117 3.44 -11.68 17.77
CA ALA A 117 3.70 -12.97 18.40
C ALA A 117 4.70 -13.82 17.58
N ASP A 118 4.53 -13.89 16.26
CA ASP A 118 5.45 -14.60 15.36
C ASP A 118 6.85 -13.97 15.39
N THR A 119 6.92 -12.64 15.49
CA THR A 119 8.18 -11.89 15.59
C THR A 119 8.85 -12.14 16.95
N GLU A 120 8.09 -12.21 18.04
CA GLU A 120 8.60 -12.50 19.38
C GLU A 120 9.21 -13.90 19.47
N ILE A 121 8.53 -14.91 18.89
CA ILE A 121 9.07 -16.28 18.77
C ILE A 121 10.46 -16.30 18.10
N PHE A 122 10.66 -15.42 17.12
CA PHE A 122 11.95 -15.27 16.45
C PHE A 122 12.97 -14.55 17.33
N VAL A 123 12.62 -13.38 17.86
CA VAL A 123 13.52 -12.53 18.66
C VAL A 123 14.01 -13.26 19.91
N ASP A 124 13.15 -14.06 20.54
CA ASP A 124 13.50 -14.85 21.73
C ASP A 124 14.43 -16.04 21.41
N GLY A 125 14.63 -16.38 20.14
CA GLY A 125 15.54 -17.44 19.69
C GLY A 125 15.12 -18.86 20.08
N ILE A 126 13.90 -19.05 20.59
CA ILE A 126 13.39 -20.36 21.02
C ILE A 126 13.31 -21.31 19.82
N ALA A 127 12.77 -20.84 18.70
CA ALA A 127 12.66 -21.62 17.47
C ALA A 127 14.05 -21.96 16.90
N THR A 128 14.95 -20.99 16.87
CA THR A 128 16.36 -21.16 16.45
C THR A 128 17.06 -22.26 17.22
N LYS A 129 16.94 -22.26 18.56
CA LYS A 129 17.52 -23.30 19.40
C LYS A 129 16.98 -24.70 19.03
N ARG A 130 15.68 -24.83 18.78
CA ARG A 130 15.07 -26.10 18.38
C ARG A 130 15.51 -26.57 17.01
N PHE A 131 15.63 -25.68 16.03
CA PHE A 131 16.16 -26.03 14.71
C PHE A 131 17.62 -26.51 14.81
N ASN A 132 18.44 -25.84 15.61
CA ASN A 132 19.83 -26.25 15.83
C ASN A 132 19.93 -27.62 16.50
N ASP A 133 19.12 -27.89 17.53
CA ASP A 133 19.07 -29.21 18.18
C ASP A 133 18.70 -30.32 17.17
N LEU A 134 17.67 -30.08 16.36
CA LEU A 134 17.22 -31.04 15.33
C LEU A 134 18.25 -31.24 14.22
N ASN A 135 18.82 -30.16 13.69
CA ASN A 135 19.82 -30.21 12.64
C ASN A 135 21.09 -30.93 13.13
N SER A 136 21.50 -30.70 14.38
CA SER A 136 22.64 -31.40 15.00
C SER A 136 22.38 -32.89 15.15
N SER A 137 21.15 -33.28 15.51
CA SER A 137 20.75 -34.68 15.56
C SER A 137 20.79 -35.34 14.19
N LEU A 138 20.28 -34.66 13.15
CA LEU A 138 20.32 -35.16 11.77
C LEU A 138 21.76 -35.32 11.28
N GLU A 139 22.64 -34.36 11.60
CA GLU A 139 24.05 -34.42 11.22
C GLU A 139 24.80 -35.53 11.97
N SER A 140 24.43 -35.80 13.23
CA SER A 140 24.99 -36.91 14.00
C SER A 140 24.66 -38.26 13.33
N VAL A 141 23.40 -38.48 12.97
CA VAL A 141 22.96 -39.68 12.24
C VAL A 141 23.66 -39.78 10.88
N ARG A 142 23.78 -38.64 10.16
CA ARG A 142 24.47 -38.58 8.87
C ARG A 142 25.94 -39.00 8.99
N ASN A 143 26.63 -38.52 10.02
CA ASN A 143 28.03 -38.86 10.30
C ASN A 143 28.21 -40.34 10.69
N GLU A 144 27.27 -40.91 11.47
CA GLU A 144 27.29 -42.33 11.80
C GLU A 144 27.21 -43.21 10.54
N ILE A 145 26.29 -42.90 9.62
CA ILE A 145 26.12 -43.65 8.36
C ILE A 145 27.41 -43.58 7.51
N ILE A 146 28.01 -42.39 7.40
CA ILE A 146 29.27 -42.19 6.66
C ILE A 146 30.42 -42.98 7.31
N SER A 147 30.49 -43.00 8.65
CA SER A 147 31.53 -43.72 9.38
C SER A 147 31.44 -45.24 9.20
N GLN A 148 30.23 -45.77 8.96
CA GLN A 148 29.98 -47.20 8.81
C GLN A 148 30.19 -47.69 7.37
N ASN A 149 30.11 -46.82 6.35
CA ASN A 149 30.43 -47.21 4.97
C ASN A 149 31.16 -46.06 4.23
N SER A 150 32.40 -46.32 3.77
CA SER A 150 33.29 -45.31 3.20
C SER A 150 33.03 -44.95 1.73
N GLU A 151 32.19 -45.69 1.01
CA GLU A 151 31.90 -45.49 -0.43
C GLU A 151 30.44 -45.07 -0.70
N ILE A 152 29.92 -44.04 -0.01
CA ILE A 152 28.56 -43.53 -0.23
C ILE A 152 28.52 -42.05 -0.56
N GLU A 153 29.24 -41.66 -1.61
CA GLU A 153 29.28 -40.26 -2.06
C GLU A 153 27.92 -39.76 -2.62
N ASN A 154 26.93 -40.65 -2.81
CA ASN A 154 25.62 -40.33 -3.38
C ASN A 154 24.43 -41.12 -2.80
N ASP A 155 24.49 -41.51 -1.51
CA ASP A 155 23.34 -42.18 -0.86
C ASP A 155 22.09 -41.28 -0.86
N TYR A 156 20.95 -41.85 -1.28
CA TYR A 156 19.64 -41.22 -1.12
C TYR A 156 19.36 -40.88 0.35
N THR A 157 19.81 -41.73 1.28
CA THR A 157 19.63 -41.54 2.73
C THR A 157 20.35 -40.28 3.22
N LEU A 158 21.62 -40.10 2.84
CA LEU A 158 22.40 -38.92 3.20
C LEU A 158 21.80 -37.64 2.60
N LYS A 159 21.35 -37.69 1.33
CA LYS A 159 20.65 -36.56 0.70
C LYS A 159 19.35 -36.21 1.41
N THR A 160 18.59 -37.21 1.83
CA THR A 160 17.33 -37.01 2.57
C THR A 160 17.59 -36.34 3.93
N LEU A 161 18.60 -36.79 4.69
CA LEU A 161 18.95 -36.18 5.97
C LEU A 161 19.40 -34.72 5.85
N SER A 162 20.15 -34.39 4.80
CA SER A 162 20.55 -33.00 4.54
C SER A 162 19.36 -32.15 4.08
N ALA A 163 18.47 -32.67 3.23
CA ALA A 163 17.28 -31.95 2.79
C ALA A 163 16.24 -31.75 3.91
N ALA A 164 16.28 -32.58 4.97
CA ALA A 164 15.41 -32.46 6.13
C ALA A 164 15.87 -31.37 7.13
N GLN A 165 17.08 -30.82 6.96
CA GLN A 165 17.56 -29.72 7.81
C GLN A 165 16.78 -28.44 7.51
N ILE A 166 16.35 -27.76 8.57
CA ILE A 166 15.59 -26.51 8.46
C ILE A 166 16.54 -25.37 8.76
N LYS A 167 16.68 -24.44 7.81
CA LYS A 167 17.37 -23.19 8.07
C LYS A 167 16.45 -22.19 8.73
N GLU A 168 17.05 -21.43 9.61
CA GLU A 168 16.40 -20.39 10.37
C GLU A 168 15.72 -19.37 9.45
N GLU A 169 16.46 -18.88 8.45
CA GLU A 169 16.00 -17.87 7.50
C GLU A 169 14.85 -18.36 6.63
N ASP A 170 14.87 -19.64 6.24
CA ASP A 170 13.85 -20.26 5.39
C ASP A 170 12.52 -20.39 6.14
N PHE A 171 12.57 -20.71 7.44
CA PHE A 171 11.38 -20.77 8.28
C PHE A 171 10.80 -19.37 8.52
N PHE A 172 11.63 -18.39 8.89
CA PHE A 172 11.15 -17.07 9.28
C PHE A 172 10.66 -16.22 8.11
N CYS A 173 11.28 -16.36 6.94
CA CYS A 173 10.79 -15.76 5.70
C CYS A 173 9.35 -16.22 5.41
N HIS A 174 9.00 -17.47 5.69
CA HIS A 174 7.67 -17.98 5.40
C HIS A 174 6.60 -17.51 6.41
N VAL A 175 6.92 -17.55 7.70
CA VAL A 175 5.95 -17.28 8.78
C VAL A 175 5.60 -15.79 8.83
N THR A 176 6.60 -14.92 8.90
CA THR A 176 6.38 -13.48 9.11
C THR A 176 5.93 -12.76 7.86
N HIS A 177 6.51 -13.07 6.68
CA HIS A 177 6.15 -12.39 5.44
C HIS A 177 4.71 -12.68 5.02
N LYS A 178 4.20 -13.88 5.29
CA LYS A 178 2.82 -14.21 4.95
C LYS A 178 1.84 -13.30 5.68
N THR A 179 2.02 -13.11 6.98
CA THR A 179 1.16 -12.25 7.80
C THR A 179 1.37 -10.78 7.44
N TRP A 180 2.61 -10.36 7.21
CA TRP A 180 2.94 -9.00 6.76
C TRP A 180 2.31 -8.64 5.41
N ASP A 181 2.42 -9.53 4.42
CA ASP A 181 1.85 -9.35 3.08
C ASP A 181 0.33 -9.20 3.13
N ILE A 182 -0.35 -9.91 4.03
CA ILE A 182 -1.79 -9.78 4.22
C ILE A 182 -2.12 -8.38 4.74
N ILE A 183 -1.45 -7.93 5.81
CA ILE A 183 -1.65 -6.59 6.38
C ILE A 183 -1.47 -5.51 5.31
N LEU A 184 -0.37 -5.58 4.55
CA LEU A 184 -0.08 -4.58 3.51
C LEU A 184 -1.10 -4.58 2.38
N LYS A 185 -1.57 -5.75 1.95
CA LYS A 185 -2.60 -5.86 0.89
C LYS A 185 -3.94 -5.31 1.35
N ASP A 186 -4.34 -5.59 2.59
CA ASP A 186 -5.60 -5.12 3.15
C ASP A 186 -5.59 -3.60 3.35
N ILE A 187 -4.49 -3.04 3.87
CA ILE A 187 -4.33 -1.58 3.97
C ILE A 187 -4.35 -0.97 2.57
N ARG A 188 -3.59 -1.50 1.60
CA ARG A 188 -3.60 -0.97 0.24
C ARG A 188 -5.00 -0.97 -0.38
N LYS A 189 -5.78 -2.02 -0.15
CA LYS A 189 -7.17 -2.13 -0.63
C LYS A 189 -8.07 -1.09 0.02
N ASN A 190 -7.94 -0.86 1.33
CA ASN A 190 -8.71 0.17 2.03
C ASN A 190 -8.40 1.59 1.52
N HIS A 191 -7.19 1.79 1.00
CA HIS A 191 -6.74 3.05 0.41
C HIS A 191 -6.96 3.14 -1.11
N GLU A 192 -7.63 2.19 -1.74
CA GLU A 192 -7.83 2.15 -3.21
C GLU A 192 -8.63 3.36 -3.75
N HIS A 193 -9.31 4.12 -2.88
CA HIS A 193 -10.05 5.32 -3.27
C HIS A 193 -9.51 6.61 -2.62
N ASP A 194 -8.45 6.49 -1.81
CA ASP A 194 -7.81 7.63 -1.15
C ASP A 194 -6.81 8.29 -2.11
N ILE A 195 -7.33 9.23 -2.91
CA ILE A 195 -6.64 10.37 -3.57
C ILE A 195 -5.18 10.05 -3.95
N ASP A 196 -5.02 9.57 -5.19
CA ASP A 196 -3.82 9.03 -5.87
C ASP A 196 -3.75 7.50 -6.01
N SER A 197 -4.89 6.80 -6.01
CA SER A 197 -4.98 5.66 -6.92
C SER A 197 -4.73 6.21 -8.31
N ILE A 198 -3.62 5.78 -8.91
CA ILE A 198 -3.25 6.06 -10.30
C ILE A 198 -4.55 6.08 -11.10
N PRO A 199 -4.94 7.21 -11.70
CA PRO A 199 -6.14 7.25 -12.51
C PRO A 199 -6.06 6.07 -13.48
N GLU A 200 -7.11 5.25 -13.57
CA GLU A 200 -7.25 4.30 -14.68
C GLU A 200 -7.28 5.01 -16.05
N ASP A 201 -7.21 6.35 -16.06
CA ASP A 201 -6.73 7.12 -17.20
C ASP A 201 -5.20 7.02 -17.33
N ASP A 202 -4.79 5.84 -17.80
CA ASP A 202 -3.49 5.39 -18.29
C ASP A 202 -2.96 6.33 -19.39
N ASN A 203 -2.63 7.57 -19.00
CA ASN A 203 -2.01 8.61 -19.83
C ASN A 203 -0.49 8.39 -19.96
N THR A 204 0.07 7.46 -19.18
CA THR A 204 1.34 6.82 -19.51
C THR A 204 1.08 5.67 -20.47
N LEU A 205 1.66 5.71 -21.66
CA LEU A 205 1.60 4.60 -22.61
C LEU A 205 2.16 3.33 -21.95
N SER A 206 1.28 2.48 -21.42
CA SER A 206 1.69 1.24 -20.77
C SER A 206 2.52 0.38 -21.75
N LEU A 207 3.54 -0.33 -21.24
CA LEU A 207 4.41 -1.19 -22.06
C LEU A 207 3.61 -2.22 -22.88
N GLN A 208 2.42 -2.59 -22.39
CA GLN A 208 1.47 -3.45 -23.10
C GLN A 208 0.88 -2.76 -24.34
N LYS A 209 0.40 -1.51 -24.23
CA LYS A 209 -0.09 -0.71 -25.37
C LYS A 209 1.04 -0.44 -26.40
N VAL A 210 2.25 -0.14 -25.94
CA VAL A 210 3.43 0.00 -26.81
C VAL A 210 3.70 -1.29 -27.60
N ARG A 211 3.64 -2.45 -26.94
CA ARG A 211 3.81 -3.77 -27.59
C ARG A 211 2.70 -4.06 -28.61
N GLN A 212 1.45 -3.74 -28.30
CA GLN A 212 0.34 -3.91 -29.24
C GLN A 212 0.51 -3.06 -30.51
N ILE A 213 0.90 -1.78 -30.37
CA ILE A 213 1.16 -0.90 -31.52
C ILE A 213 2.33 -1.43 -32.35
N MET A 214 3.40 -1.92 -31.72
CA MET A 214 4.53 -2.57 -32.41
C MET A 214 4.11 -3.82 -33.21
N LEU A 215 3.22 -4.64 -32.65
CA LEU A 215 2.75 -5.89 -33.27
C LEU A 215 1.68 -5.70 -34.35
N SER A 216 1.01 -4.54 -34.40
CA SER A 216 0.00 -4.23 -35.41
C SER A 216 0.56 -4.25 -36.85
N SER A 217 -0.27 -4.49 -37.87
CA SER A 217 0.17 -4.50 -39.27
C SER A 217 0.25 -3.07 -39.81
N GLY A 218 1.45 -2.59 -40.15
CA GLY A 218 1.66 -1.21 -40.62
C GLY A 218 3.12 -0.83 -40.81
N ASN A 219 3.35 0.35 -41.39
CA ASN A 219 4.68 0.92 -41.58
C ASN A 219 5.30 1.31 -40.22
N ASN A 220 6.54 0.88 -39.97
CA ASN A 220 7.21 1.08 -38.67
C ASN A 220 7.36 2.56 -38.28
N LEU A 221 7.47 3.46 -39.26
CA LEU A 221 7.53 4.90 -39.00
C LEU A 221 6.21 5.44 -38.46
N ASP A 222 5.09 5.00 -39.02
CA ASP A 222 3.76 5.45 -38.59
C ASP A 222 3.43 4.90 -37.19
N LYS A 223 3.87 3.67 -36.87
CA LYS A 223 3.78 3.12 -35.49
C LYS A 223 4.58 3.93 -34.48
N PHE A 224 5.79 4.35 -34.87
CA PHE A 224 6.64 5.16 -33.99
C PHE A 224 6.05 6.55 -33.77
N ILE A 225 5.47 7.15 -34.82
CA ILE A 225 4.74 8.41 -34.72
C ILE A 225 3.52 8.24 -33.83
N GLU A 226 2.79 7.13 -33.92
CA GLU A 226 1.64 6.84 -33.06
C GLU A 226 2.05 6.69 -31.58
N ILE A 227 3.14 5.97 -31.30
CA ILE A 227 3.71 5.86 -29.95
C ILE A 227 4.15 7.24 -29.42
N PHE A 228 4.84 8.02 -30.25
CA PHE A 228 5.28 9.37 -29.90
C PHE A 228 4.10 10.31 -29.63
N CYS A 229 3.10 10.33 -30.50
CA CYS A 229 1.91 11.15 -30.30
C CYS A 229 1.22 10.77 -28.98
N ASN A 230 0.98 9.48 -28.75
CA ASN A 230 0.35 9.01 -27.53
C ASN A 230 1.20 9.31 -26.27
N SER A 231 2.55 9.30 -26.34
CA SER A 231 3.41 9.59 -25.18
C SER A 231 3.37 11.06 -24.77
N PHE A 232 3.04 11.95 -25.71
CA PHE A 232 2.82 13.38 -25.46
C PHE A 232 1.32 13.74 -25.37
N GLN A 233 0.45 12.75 -25.14
CA GLN A 233 -1.01 12.92 -25.05
C GLN A 233 -1.67 13.51 -26.32
N LEU A 234 -0.98 13.42 -27.46
CA LEU A 234 -1.50 13.79 -28.78
C LEU A 234 -2.30 12.62 -29.36
N LYS A 235 -3.56 12.87 -29.74
CA LYS A 235 -4.41 11.84 -30.36
C LYS A 235 -3.97 11.61 -31.81
N TYR A 236 -3.18 10.56 -32.07
CA TYR A 236 -2.68 10.21 -33.42
C TYR A 236 -3.76 10.24 -34.51
N LYS A 237 -4.96 9.73 -34.20
CA LYS A 237 -6.12 9.69 -35.12
C LYS A 237 -6.71 11.08 -35.45
N ARG A 238 -6.42 12.11 -34.66
CA ARG A 238 -6.91 13.48 -34.87
C ARG A 238 -5.93 14.37 -35.65
N LEU A 239 -4.69 13.92 -35.88
CA LEU A 239 -3.75 14.65 -36.73
C LEU A 239 -4.18 14.56 -38.19
N SER A 240 -4.05 15.69 -38.89
CA SER A 240 -4.18 15.77 -40.35
C SER A 240 -3.05 15.01 -41.06
N GLU A 241 -3.26 14.64 -42.33
CA GLU A 241 -2.21 13.96 -43.09
C GLU A 241 -0.98 14.85 -43.33
N ASP A 242 -1.14 16.17 -43.43
CA ASP A 242 -0.03 17.12 -43.57
C ASP A 242 0.86 17.14 -42.32
N GLU A 243 0.25 17.10 -41.13
CA GLU A 243 0.98 17.01 -39.85
C GLU A 243 1.72 15.67 -39.71
N LYS A 244 1.08 14.57 -40.12
CA LYS A 244 1.72 13.25 -40.15
C LYS A 244 2.89 13.22 -41.13
N ASP A 245 2.76 13.84 -42.29
CA ASP A 245 3.84 13.95 -43.28
C ASP A 245 5.00 14.82 -42.79
N PHE A 246 4.71 15.89 -42.05
CA PHE A 246 5.73 16.68 -41.37
C PHE A 246 6.50 15.82 -40.35
N LEU A 247 5.80 15.09 -39.49
CA LEU A 247 6.43 14.19 -38.51
C LEU A 247 7.24 13.08 -39.20
N ARG A 248 6.74 12.48 -40.29
CA ARG A 248 7.49 11.52 -41.11
C ARG A 248 8.79 12.11 -41.64
N LYS A 249 8.78 13.36 -42.15
CA LYS A 249 9.98 14.06 -42.63
C LYS A 249 10.93 14.41 -41.48
N LEU A 250 10.40 14.83 -40.33
CA LEU A 250 11.17 15.19 -39.14
C LEU A 250 11.92 13.98 -38.58
N PHE A 251 11.23 12.87 -38.32
CA PHE A 251 11.84 11.66 -37.76
C PHE A 251 12.83 11.00 -38.72
N LYS A 252 12.63 11.10 -40.04
CA LYS A 252 13.62 10.64 -41.04
C LYS A 252 14.97 11.40 -41.00
N LYS A 253 15.00 12.61 -40.42
CA LYS A 253 16.26 13.37 -40.24
C LYS A 253 17.05 12.89 -39.02
N SER A 254 16.44 12.18 -38.08
CA SER A 254 17.11 11.69 -36.86
C SER A 254 18.09 10.55 -37.16
N PRO A 255 19.37 10.65 -36.74
CA PRO A 255 20.37 9.59 -36.94
C PRO A 255 20.07 8.34 -36.10
N ILE A 256 19.42 8.50 -34.95
CA ILE A 256 19.02 7.41 -34.04
C ILE A 256 17.99 6.50 -34.71
N ILE A 257 17.04 7.09 -35.44
CA ILE A 257 16.00 6.35 -36.15
C ILE A 257 16.57 5.66 -37.39
N LYS A 258 17.52 6.27 -38.11
CA LYS A 258 18.20 5.64 -39.25
C LYS A 258 18.98 4.37 -38.88
N ASN A 259 19.54 4.30 -37.67
CA ASN A 259 20.39 3.19 -37.21
C ASN A 259 19.64 2.13 -36.38
N SER A 260 18.34 2.32 -36.11
CA SER A 260 17.53 1.45 -35.24
C SER A 260 17.15 0.08 -35.81
N GLY A 261 17.66 -0.32 -36.98
CA GLY A 261 17.39 -1.64 -37.60
C GLY A 261 15.95 -1.86 -38.10
N LEU A 262 15.03 -0.93 -37.83
CA LEU A 262 13.67 -0.94 -38.36
C LEU A 262 13.72 -0.62 -39.87
N LYS A 263 13.45 -1.61 -40.73
CA LYS A 263 13.46 -1.42 -42.20
C LYS A 263 12.30 -0.50 -42.63
N PHE A 264 12.57 0.79 -42.79
CA PHE A 264 11.59 1.82 -43.18
C PHE A 264 11.35 1.98 -44.69
N ARG A 265 11.70 0.98 -45.51
CA ARG A 265 11.42 0.96 -46.96
C ARG A 265 10.45 -0.17 -47.28
N LYS A 266 9.28 0.16 -47.86
CA LYS A 266 8.47 -0.80 -48.61
C LYS A 266 9.36 -1.39 -49.71
N LYS A 267 9.49 -2.72 -49.77
CA LYS A 267 9.85 -3.38 -51.04
C LYS A 267 8.71 -3.09 -52.02
N LYS A 268 8.95 -2.22 -52.99
CA LYS A 268 8.13 -2.21 -54.21
C LYS A 268 8.35 -3.58 -54.88
N LYS A 269 7.27 -4.33 -55.11
CA LYS A 269 7.23 -5.26 -56.24
C LYS A 269 7.12 -4.42 -57.51
#